data_AF-A0A4Y8XT86-F1
#
_entry.id   AF-A0A4Y8XT86-F1
#
_cell.length_a   1.000
_cell.length_b   1.000
_cell.length_c   1.000
_cell.angle_alpha   90.00
_cell.angle_beta   90.00
_cell.angle_gamma   90.00
#
_symmetry.space_group_name_H-M   'P 1'
#
loop_
_entity.id
_entity.type
_entity.pdbx_description
1 polymer ?
#
loop_
_entity_poly.entity_id
_entity_poly.type
_entity_poly.pdbx_seq_one_letter_code
_entity_poly.pdbx_strand_id
1 'polypeptide(L)'
;MNRSIVADALPDARTADERGKITDSVNNQFTFWCYVSTGESIISGEAESGFATEEGWRESYASRVDGDPVSVSAGEVKVIALDNLASVYIPCTPPQQAEYKVERTHSLVSDVRTIGESRVQGLALRQVLMDFAYQLTKHAYEVGKCKEARDFPDELPRLRTD
;
A
#
# COMPACT_ATOMS: atom_id res chain seq x y z
N MET A 1 -11.15 -5.48 -3.81
CA MET A 1 -9.76 -5.94 -4.04
C MET A 1 -9.76 -7.29 -4.76
N ASN A 2 -8.82 -7.58 -5.67
CA ASN A 2 -8.84 -8.80 -6.49
C ASN A 2 -8.09 -9.97 -5.82
N ARG A 3 -8.80 -11.07 -5.54
CA ARG A 3 -8.22 -12.28 -4.92
C ARG A 3 -7.16 -12.97 -5.79
N SER A 4 -7.20 -12.77 -7.11
CA SER A 4 -6.27 -13.44 -8.03
C SER A 4 -4.81 -13.01 -7.83
N ILE A 5 -4.57 -11.78 -7.36
CA ILE A 5 -3.20 -11.29 -7.11
C ILE A 5 -2.53 -12.03 -5.96
N VAL A 6 -3.31 -12.49 -4.99
CA VAL A 6 -2.79 -13.19 -3.79
C VAL A 6 -2.72 -14.70 -3.98
N ALA A 7 -3.49 -15.24 -4.90
CA ALA A 7 -3.60 -16.69 -5.13
C ALA A 7 -2.25 -17.35 -5.45
N ASP A 8 -1.36 -16.62 -6.12
CA ASP A 8 -0.03 -17.09 -6.49
C ASP A 8 0.99 -16.95 -5.34
N ALA A 9 0.73 -16.08 -4.36
CA ALA A 9 1.69 -15.76 -3.30
C ALA A 9 1.46 -16.53 -1.99
N LEU A 10 0.21 -16.76 -1.63
CA LEU A 10 -0.13 -17.53 -0.45
C LEU A 10 -0.38 -19.01 -0.81
N PRO A 11 -0.26 -19.94 0.17
CA PRO A 11 -0.94 -21.24 0.13
C PRO A 11 -2.43 -21.08 -0.26
N ASP A 12 -3.20 -22.15 -0.53
CA ASP A 12 -4.58 -21.99 -1.02
C ASP A 12 -5.40 -21.04 -0.13
N ALA A 13 -5.69 -19.85 -0.67
CA ALA A 13 -6.31 -18.74 0.06
C ALA A 13 -7.72 -19.12 0.48
N ARG A 14 -7.92 -19.26 1.80
CA ARG A 14 -9.20 -19.72 2.36
C ARG A 14 -10.19 -18.57 2.54
N THR A 15 -9.68 -17.36 2.82
CA THR A 15 -10.51 -16.20 3.17
C THR A 15 -9.87 -14.89 2.74
N ALA A 16 -10.66 -13.98 2.17
CA ALA A 16 -10.31 -12.58 2.01
C ALA A 16 -11.37 -11.78 2.75
N ASP A 17 -10.95 -11.08 3.80
CA ASP A 17 -11.81 -10.25 4.63
C ASP A 17 -11.39 -8.79 4.44
N GLU A 18 -12.36 -7.99 4.03
CA GLU A 18 -12.23 -6.54 4.01
C GLU A 18 -12.86 -6.02 5.31
N ARG A 19 -12.02 -5.54 6.23
CA ARG A 19 -12.48 -4.87 7.46
C ARG A 19 -12.12 -3.39 7.39
N GLY A 20 -12.54 -2.74 6.31
CA GLY A 20 -12.33 -1.31 6.10
C GLY A 20 -13.59 -0.53 6.42
N LYS A 21 -13.84 -0.21 7.70
CA LYS A 21 -14.66 0.97 7.99
C LYS A 21 -13.69 2.14 7.94
N ILE A 22 -14.00 3.20 7.19
CA ILE A 22 -13.34 4.49 7.40
C ILE A 22 -13.49 4.79 8.88
N THR A 23 -12.42 4.66 9.63
CA THR A 23 -12.37 5.12 11.01
C THR A 23 -11.74 6.49 10.96
N ASP A 24 -12.52 7.51 11.32
CA ASP A 24 -11.97 8.84 11.56
C ASP A 24 -10.97 8.69 12.72
N SER A 25 -9.71 9.00 12.46
CA SER A 25 -8.66 9.06 13.47
C SER A 25 -8.37 10.54 13.82
N VAL A 26 -7.37 10.76 14.68
CA VAL A 26 -7.00 12.09 15.14
C VAL A 26 -6.64 12.97 13.92
N ASN A 27 -7.08 14.24 13.91
CA ASN A 27 -6.88 15.18 12.80
C ASN A 27 -7.63 14.83 11.49
N ASN A 28 -8.79 14.16 11.57
CA ASN A 28 -9.62 13.82 10.39
C ASN A 28 -8.88 12.99 9.34
N GLN A 29 -7.94 12.17 9.79
CA GLN A 29 -7.32 11.14 8.98
C GLN A 29 -8.24 9.92 8.92
N PHE A 30 -8.07 9.08 7.90
CA PHE A 30 -8.73 7.79 7.79
C PHE A 30 -7.71 6.65 7.68
N THR A 31 -8.14 5.48 8.11
CA THR A 31 -7.41 4.22 7.89
C THR A 31 -8.34 3.21 7.24
N PHE A 32 -7.80 2.42 6.31
CA PHE A 32 -8.46 1.33 5.64
C PHE A 32 -7.61 0.06 5.77
N TRP A 33 -8.25 -1.06 6.11
CA TRP A 33 -7.57 -2.34 6.36
C TRP A 33 -8.11 -3.42 5.43
N CYS A 34 -7.20 -4.21 4.88
CA CYS A 34 -7.54 -5.40 4.12
C CYS A 34 -6.57 -6.53 4.42
N TYR A 35 -7.06 -7.76 4.54
CA TYR A 35 -6.18 -8.91 4.65
C TYR A 35 -6.74 -10.13 3.91
N VAL A 36 -5.81 -10.98 3.49
CA VAL A 36 -6.09 -12.29 2.89
C VAL A 36 -5.32 -13.32 3.67
N SER A 37 -5.99 -14.40 4.08
CA SER A 37 -5.41 -15.45 4.92
C SER A 37 -5.69 -16.85 4.38
N THR A 38 -4.74 -17.75 4.60
CA THR A 38 -4.82 -19.20 4.38
C THR A 38 -4.99 -19.99 5.68
N GLY A 39 -5.04 -19.31 6.83
CA GLY A 39 -4.94 -19.89 8.17
C GLY A 39 -3.58 -19.63 8.80
N GLU A 40 -2.50 -20.14 8.20
CA GLU A 40 -1.13 -20.03 8.74
C GLU A 40 -0.33 -18.87 8.14
N SER A 41 -0.75 -18.39 6.96
CA SER A 41 -0.13 -17.25 6.28
C SER A 41 -1.15 -16.15 6.00
N ILE A 42 -0.68 -14.91 6.05
CA ILE A 42 -1.51 -13.70 5.88
C ILE A 42 -0.75 -12.70 5.02
N ILE A 43 -1.39 -12.20 3.96
CA ILE A 43 -1.04 -10.89 3.39
C ILE A 43 -1.98 -9.87 4.03
N SER A 44 -1.40 -8.91 4.75
CA SER A 44 -2.13 -7.84 5.41
C SER A 44 -1.71 -6.51 4.83
N GLY A 45 -2.69 -5.68 4.51
CA GLY A 45 -2.54 -4.34 3.99
C GLY A 45 -3.27 -3.31 4.85
N GLU A 46 -2.61 -2.19 5.06
CA GLU A 46 -3.15 -1.01 5.72
C GLU A 46 -2.94 0.19 4.80
N ALA A 47 -3.93 1.06 4.67
CA ALA A 47 -3.81 2.34 4.01
C ALA A 47 -4.24 3.44 4.97
N GLU A 48 -3.36 4.40 5.23
CA GLU A 48 -3.58 5.49 6.17
C GLU A 48 -3.36 6.84 5.48
N SER A 49 -4.33 7.74 5.61
CA SER A 49 -4.13 9.14 5.21
C SER A 49 -3.33 9.88 6.28
N GLY A 50 -2.43 10.76 5.88
CA GLY A 50 -1.57 11.45 6.81
C GLY A 50 -0.97 12.73 6.24
N PHE A 51 0.15 13.12 6.83
CA PHE A 51 0.88 14.33 6.49
C PHE A 51 2.34 14.05 6.07
N ALA A 52 2.62 12.81 5.65
CA ALA A 52 3.96 12.42 5.24
C ALA A 52 4.34 13.14 3.94
N THR A 53 5.57 13.62 3.86
CA THR A 53 6.20 14.02 2.60
C THR A 53 6.77 12.79 1.89
N GLU A 54 6.96 12.84 0.57
CA GLU A 54 7.60 11.76 -0.18
C GLU A 54 8.99 11.42 0.39
N GLU A 55 9.78 12.44 0.73
CA GLU A 55 11.12 12.28 1.30
C GLU A 55 11.07 11.61 2.68
N GLY A 56 10.22 12.09 3.60
CA GLY A 56 10.11 11.50 4.93
C GLY A 56 9.57 10.08 4.89
N TRP A 57 8.64 9.78 3.98
CA TRP A 57 8.19 8.42 3.71
C TRP A 57 9.36 7.53 3.26
N ARG A 58 10.13 7.95 2.25
CA ARG A 58 11.28 7.20 1.72
C ARG A 58 12.34 6.93 2.80
N GLU A 59 12.69 7.94 3.59
CA GLU A 59 13.67 7.84 4.69
C GLU A 59 13.23 6.85 5.77
N SER A 60 11.92 6.79 6.06
CA SER A 60 11.37 5.83 7.02
C SER A 60 11.62 4.38 6.60
N TYR A 61 11.77 4.11 5.29
CA TYR A 61 12.05 2.77 4.76
C TYR A 61 13.54 2.50 4.52
N ALA A 62 14.32 3.54 4.21
CA ALA A 62 15.77 3.44 4.07
C ALA A 62 16.46 2.98 5.38
N SER A 63 15.83 3.22 6.54
CA SER A 63 16.39 2.90 7.86
C SER A 63 15.85 1.60 8.47
N ARG A 64 14.86 0.95 7.86
CA ARG A 64 14.03 -0.07 8.55
C ARG A 64 14.45 -1.53 8.36
N VAL A 65 15.34 -1.91 7.43
CA VAL A 65 15.64 -3.33 7.19
C VAL A 65 17.01 -3.61 6.57
N ASP A 66 17.58 -4.77 6.89
CA ASP A 66 18.61 -5.43 6.08
C ASP A 66 18.01 -5.87 4.73
N GLY A 67 18.64 -5.46 3.62
CA GLY A 67 18.26 -5.82 2.26
C GLY A 67 18.09 -4.60 1.35
N ASP A 68 18.38 -4.76 0.06
CA ASP A 68 18.30 -3.65 -0.91
C ASP A 68 16.83 -3.38 -1.29
N PRO A 69 16.27 -2.20 -0.93
CA PRO A 69 14.92 -1.83 -1.31
C PRO A 69 14.85 -1.63 -2.82
N VAL A 70 13.80 -2.13 -3.45
CA VAL A 70 13.49 -1.85 -4.85
C VAL A 70 12.44 -0.75 -4.89
N SER A 71 12.69 0.28 -5.69
CA SER A 71 11.77 1.40 -5.86
C SER A 71 11.28 1.46 -7.29
N VAL A 72 9.97 1.66 -7.47
CA VAL A 72 9.38 1.99 -8.77
C VAL A 72 8.48 3.22 -8.63
N SER A 73 8.16 3.84 -9.76
CA SER A 73 7.22 4.95 -9.81
C SER A 73 6.31 4.80 -11.03
N ALA A 74 5.05 5.14 -10.84
CA ALA A 74 4.05 5.23 -11.91
C ALA A 74 3.35 6.58 -11.76
N GLY A 75 3.88 7.59 -12.46
CA GLY A 75 3.51 8.99 -12.22
C GLY A 75 3.88 9.46 -10.80
N GLU A 76 2.87 9.90 -10.05
CA GLU A 76 3.01 10.33 -8.64
C GLU A 76 2.87 9.18 -7.64
N VAL A 77 2.47 7.99 -8.10
CA VAL A 77 2.49 6.80 -7.24
C VAL A 77 3.94 6.36 -7.07
N LYS A 78 4.42 6.39 -5.84
CA LYS A 78 5.75 5.93 -5.45
C LYS A 78 5.62 4.61 -4.72
N VAL A 79 6.46 3.64 -5.04
CA VAL A 79 6.41 2.32 -4.42
C VAL A 79 7.80 1.90 -4.00
N ILE A 80 7.92 1.41 -2.77
CA ILE A 80 9.13 0.76 -2.24
C ILE A 80 8.76 -0.67 -1.88
N ALA A 81 9.61 -1.63 -2.24
CA ALA A 81 9.48 -3.02 -1.87
C ALA A 81 10.75 -3.53 -1.21
N LEU A 82 10.54 -4.18 -0.06
CA LEU A 82 11.48 -4.96 0.73
C LEU A 82 11.05 -6.43 0.64
N ASP A 83 11.83 -7.35 1.21
CA ASP A 83 11.59 -8.79 1.04
C ASP A 83 10.18 -9.26 1.40
N ASN A 84 9.59 -8.72 2.48
CA ASN A 84 8.29 -9.10 2.98
C ASN A 84 7.32 -7.92 3.18
N LEU A 85 7.66 -6.76 2.64
CA LEU A 85 6.91 -5.52 2.80
C LEU A 85 6.93 -4.71 1.50
N ALA A 86 5.78 -4.21 1.06
CA ALA A 86 5.69 -3.15 0.08
C ALA A 86 4.99 -1.94 0.71
N SER A 87 5.46 -0.75 0.37
CA SER A 87 4.84 0.51 0.76
C SER A 87 4.56 1.34 -0.49
N VAL A 88 3.40 1.99 -0.52
CA VAL A 88 2.99 2.91 -1.57
C VAL A 88 2.76 4.28 -0.95
N TYR A 89 3.24 5.32 -1.62
CA TYR A 89 2.97 6.71 -1.30
C TYR A 89 2.26 7.39 -2.48
N ILE A 90 1.24 8.18 -2.18
CA ILE A 90 0.62 9.10 -3.12
C ILE A 90 0.12 10.37 -2.39
N PRO A 91 0.21 11.56 -2.98
CA PRO A 91 -0.50 12.74 -2.46
C PRO A 91 -2.02 12.52 -2.47
N CYS A 92 -2.67 12.76 -1.33
CA CYS A 92 -4.11 12.63 -1.17
C CYS A 92 -4.56 13.66 -0.14
N THR A 93 -5.46 14.56 -0.52
CA THR A 93 -6.15 15.47 0.39
C THR A 93 -7.61 15.01 0.55
N PRO A 94 -7.97 14.35 1.66
CA PRO A 94 -9.35 13.99 1.96
C PRO A 94 -10.26 15.22 2.11
N PRO A 95 -11.57 15.10 1.83
CA PRO A 95 -12.50 16.23 1.93
C PRO A 95 -12.54 16.87 3.32
N GLN A 96 -12.49 16.06 4.40
CA GLN A 96 -12.51 16.57 5.77
C GLN A 96 -11.25 17.36 6.15
N GLN A 97 -10.13 17.14 5.47
CA GLN A 97 -8.85 17.81 5.75
C GLN A 97 -8.67 19.09 4.92
N ALA A 98 -9.39 19.22 3.80
CA ALA A 98 -9.29 20.41 2.97
C ALA A 98 -9.81 21.70 3.63
N GLU A 99 -10.56 21.59 4.73
CA GLU A 99 -11.00 22.74 5.53
C GLU A 99 -9.94 23.18 6.55
N TYR A 100 -8.97 22.32 6.85
CA TYR A 100 -7.87 22.63 7.74
C TYR A 100 -6.77 23.34 6.94
N LYS A 101 -6.54 24.63 7.24
CA LYS A 101 -5.44 25.45 6.70
C LYS A 101 -4.08 25.05 7.28
N VAL A 102 -3.79 23.76 7.32
CA VAL A 102 -2.47 23.29 7.73
C VAL A 102 -1.63 23.23 6.47
N GLU A 103 -0.54 24.00 6.42
CA GLU A 103 0.47 23.97 5.33
C GLU A 103 1.28 22.66 5.38
N ARG A 104 0.61 21.51 5.37
CA ARG A 104 1.25 20.20 5.34
C ARG A 104 0.82 19.45 4.10
N THR A 105 1.76 18.74 3.50
CA THR A 105 1.48 17.82 2.39
C THR A 105 0.59 16.70 2.90
N HIS A 106 -0.64 16.62 2.41
CA HIS A 106 -1.51 15.49 2.70
C HIS A 106 -1.14 14.31 1.80
N SER A 107 -1.14 13.11 2.37
CA SER A 107 -0.74 11.90 1.67
C SER A 107 -1.58 10.71 2.09
N LEU A 108 -1.56 9.69 1.25
CA LEU A 108 -2.04 8.35 1.55
C LEU A 108 -0.85 7.42 1.43
N VAL A 109 -0.56 6.72 2.52
CA VAL A 109 0.48 5.68 2.57
C VAL A 109 -0.21 4.34 2.70
N SER A 110 0.21 3.34 1.92
CA SER A 110 -0.31 1.98 2.04
C SER A 110 0.82 0.99 2.24
N ASP A 111 0.78 0.27 3.35
CA ASP A 111 1.77 -0.75 3.71
C ASP A 111 1.15 -2.13 3.62
N VAL A 112 1.83 -3.03 2.92
CA VAL A 112 1.40 -4.42 2.72
C VAL A 112 2.53 -5.34 3.07
N ARG A 113 2.25 -6.27 3.98
CA ARG A 113 3.24 -7.24 4.46
C ARG A 113 2.71 -8.66 4.38
N THR A 114 3.61 -9.61 4.18
CA THR A 114 3.31 -11.03 4.38
C THR A 114 3.75 -11.46 5.78
N ILE A 115 2.95 -12.27 6.43
CA ILE A 115 3.22 -12.92 7.72
C ILE A 115 3.05 -14.42 7.51
N GLY A 116 4.04 -15.21 7.94
CA GLY A 116 4.09 -16.65 7.71
C GLY A 116 4.74 -17.02 6.37
N GLU A 117 4.58 -18.27 5.96
CA GLU A 117 5.19 -18.80 4.74
C GLU A 117 4.51 -18.24 3.48
N SER A 118 5.30 -18.01 2.44
CA SER A 118 4.83 -17.64 1.10
C SER A 118 5.28 -18.68 0.08
N ARG A 119 4.47 -18.90 -0.96
CA ARG A 119 4.79 -19.83 -2.05
C ARG A 119 5.91 -19.31 -2.95
N VAL A 120 6.10 -17.99 -2.97
CA VAL A 120 7.10 -17.29 -3.79
C VAL A 120 7.99 -16.45 -2.88
N GLN A 121 9.23 -16.21 -3.30
CA GLN A 121 10.21 -15.42 -2.54
C GLN A 121 10.93 -14.43 -3.47
N GLY A 122 11.79 -13.58 -2.91
CA GLY A 122 12.60 -12.63 -3.66
C GLY A 122 11.75 -11.69 -4.52
N LEU A 123 12.17 -11.44 -5.76
CA LEU A 123 11.50 -10.50 -6.67
C LEU A 123 10.03 -10.87 -6.96
N ALA A 124 9.70 -12.16 -7.01
CA ALA A 124 8.32 -12.60 -7.24
C ALA A 124 7.41 -12.20 -6.07
N LEU A 125 7.87 -12.39 -4.82
CA LEU A 125 7.13 -11.95 -3.65
C LEU A 125 7.01 -10.43 -3.58
N ARG A 126 8.14 -9.72 -3.82
CA ARG A 126 8.17 -8.25 -3.86
C ARG A 126 7.14 -7.71 -4.86
N GLN A 127 7.06 -8.29 -6.06
CA GLN A 127 6.10 -7.90 -7.07
C GLN A 127 4.64 -8.11 -6.62
N VAL A 128 4.31 -9.25 -6.02
CA VAL A 128 2.95 -9.51 -5.51
C VAL A 128 2.57 -8.49 -4.44
N LEU A 129 3.48 -8.21 -3.49
CA LEU A 129 3.22 -7.23 -2.44
C LEU A 129 3.02 -5.83 -3.02
N MET A 130 3.81 -5.44 -4.04
CA MET A 130 3.65 -4.17 -4.75
C MET A 130 2.29 -4.09 -5.46
N ASP A 131 1.90 -5.12 -6.20
CA ASP A 131 0.63 -5.15 -6.93
C ASP A 131 -0.57 -5.08 -5.97
N PHE A 132 -0.48 -5.79 -4.84
CA PHE A 132 -1.49 -5.74 -3.80
C PHE A 132 -1.56 -4.36 -3.14
N ALA A 133 -0.42 -3.77 -2.79
CA ALA A 133 -0.35 -2.43 -2.21
C ALA A 133 -0.92 -1.39 -3.17
N TYR A 134 -0.64 -1.53 -4.47
CA TYR A 134 -1.19 -0.66 -5.50
C TYR A 134 -2.73 -0.73 -5.57
N GLN A 135 -3.30 -1.93 -5.57
CA GLN A 135 -4.75 -2.09 -5.56
C GLN A 135 -5.40 -1.56 -4.28
N LEU A 136 -4.74 -1.78 -3.14
CA LEU A 136 -5.17 -1.24 -1.86
C LEU A 136 -5.18 0.29 -1.88
N THR A 137 -4.10 0.92 -2.35
CA THR A 137 -3.99 2.37 -2.47
C THR A 137 -5.06 2.93 -3.40
N LYS A 138 -5.26 2.34 -4.60
CA LYS A 138 -6.28 2.80 -5.54
C LYS A 138 -7.67 2.77 -4.91
N HIS A 139 -8.00 1.68 -4.21
CA HIS A 139 -9.29 1.56 -3.53
C HIS A 139 -9.43 2.56 -2.37
N ALA A 140 -8.41 2.69 -1.52
CA ALA A 140 -8.41 3.63 -0.40
C ALA A 140 -8.47 5.09 -0.89
N TYR A 141 -7.86 5.42 -2.03
CA TYR A 141 -7.92 6.72 -2.67
C TYR A 141 -9.35 7.10 -3.11
N GLU A 142 -10.03 6.15 -3.75
CA GLU A 142 -11.42 6.30 -4.19
C GLU A 142 -12.38 6.43 -2.99
N VAL A 143 -12.25 5.57 -1.99
CA VAL A 143 -13.10 5.56 -0.79
C VAL A 143 -12.84 6.79 0.10
N GLY A 144 -11.58 7.22 0.20
CA GLY A 144 -11.16 8.44 0.89
C GLY A 144 -11.55 9.73 0.16
N LYS A 145 -12.05 9.63 -1.08
CA LYS A 145 -12.47 10.76 -1.93
C LYS A 145 -11.40 11.86 -2.02
N CYS A 146 -10.14 11.45 -2.17
CA CYS A 146 -9.02 12.36 -2.30
C CYS A 146 -9.29 13.37 -3.45
N LYS A 147 -8.99 14.64 -3.22
CA LYS A 147 -9.39 15.74 -4.12
C LYS A 147 -8.55 15.83 -5.40
N GLU A 148 -7.32 15.36 -5.36
CA GLU A 148 -6.45 15.44 -6.52
C GLU A 148 -7.00 14.53 -7.63
N ALA A 149 -7.21 15.09 -8.83
CA ALA A 149 -7.59 14.28 -9.97
C ALA A 149 -6.39 13.44 -10.39
N ARG A 150 -6.43 12.12 -10.16
CA ARG A 150 -5.32 11.21 -10.44
C ARG A 150 -5.77 10.05 -11.31
N ASP A 151 -5.11 9.91 -12.44
CA ASP A 151 -5.20 8.71 -13.25
C ASP A 151 -4.19 7.70 -12.72
N PHE A 152 -4.70 6.67 -12.04
CA PHE A 152 -3.92 5.49 -11.70
C PHE A 152 -3.71 4.66 -12.96
N PRO A 153 -2.46 4.39 -13.38
CA PRO A 153 -2.19 3.42 -14.44
C PRO A 153 -2.84 2.07 -14.16
N ASP A 154 -3.12 1.29 -15.19
CA ASP A 154 -3.74 -0.03 -14.99
C ASP A 154 -2.83 -0.96 -14.17
N GLU A 155 -1.52 -0.87 -14.39
CA GLU A 155 -0.50 -1.71 -13.74
C GLU A 155 0.76 -0.92 -13.37
N LEU A 156 1.47 -1.40 -12.35
CA LEU A 156 2.80 -0.90 -12.01
C LEU A 156 3.88 -1.47 -12.96
N PRO A 157 5.02 -0.76 -13.12
CA PRO A 157 6.20 -1.34 -13.74
C PRO A 157 6.59 -2.67 -13.07
N ARG A 158 6.81 -3.70 -13.88
CA ARG A 158 7.23 -5.02 -13.39
C ARG A 158 8.70 -5.01 -12.99
N LEU A 159 9.00 -5.64 -11.86
CA LEU A 159 10.37 -5.96 -11.47
C LEU A 159 10.96 -6.96 -12.47
N ARG A 160 12.17 -6.69 -12.93
CA ARG A 160 12.93 -7.58 -13.82
C ARG A 160 14.19 -8.05 -13.11
N THR A 161 14.55 -9.30 -13.35
CA THR A 161 15.93 -9.77 -13.24
C THR A 161 16.61 -9.43 -14.56
N ASP A 162 17.67 -8.63 -14.51
CA ASP A 162 18.56 -8.43 -15.65
C ASP A 162 19.31 -9.73 -16.01
#